data_AF-A0A836QNB0-F1
#
_entry.id   AF-A0A836QNB0-F1
#
_cell.length_a   1.000
_cell.length_b   1.000
_cell.length_c   1.000
_cell.angle_alpha   90.00
_cell.angle_beta   90.00
_cell.angle_gamma   90.00
#
_symmetry.space_group_name_H-M   'P 1'
#
loop_
_entity.id
_entity.type
_entity.pdbx_description
1 polymer ?
#
loop_
_entity_poly.entity_id
_entity_poly.type
_entity_poly.pdbx_seq_one_letter_code
_entity_poly.pdbx_strand_id
1 'polypeptide(L)'
;MVDSTALGNPAHLAVLAILQKLRQEKIFGSAAVDAFYVRLSDVLRRYALWRFGVSAPYQTTEELLATIVSSKGILAEHLSFVGKFFHHCDAVKFAQHEPSDLVRNNFIDEAVSFVTVTADDQVMIPAEEGKFS
;
A
#
# COMPACT_ATOMS: atom_id res chain seq x y z
N MET A 1 23.73 -15.87 20.52
CA MET A 1 22.35 -15.65 20.98
C MET A 1 21.79 -14.55 20.11
N VAL A 2 20.89 -14.87 19.19
CA VAL A 2 20.18 -13.85 18.41
C VAL A 2 19.00 -13.44 19.26
N ASP A 3 18.98 -12.18 19.71
CA ASP A 3 17.87 -11.61 20.48
C ASP A 3 16.56 -11.80 19.71
N SER A 4 15.74 -12.75 20.18
CA SER A 4 14.43 -13.08 19.60
C SER A 4 13.33 -12.11 20.04
N THR A 5 13.70 -11.02 20.73
CA THR A 5 12.81 -9.96 21.22
C THR A 5 12.48 -8.89 20.17
N ALA A 6 13.06 -8.97 18.97
CA ALA A 6 12.88 -8.02 17.87
C ALA A 6 12.10 -8.57 16.66
N LEU A 7 11.50 -9.76 16.75
CA LEU A 7 10.59 -10.28 15.72
C LEU A 7 9.32 -9.44 15.74
N GLY A 8 9.31 -8.36 14.94
CA GLY A 8 8.15 -7.51 14.79
C GLY A 8 7.03 -8.19 14.00
N ASN A 9 5.99 -7.44 13.64
CA ASN A 9 4.80 -8.02 13.02
C ASN A 9 5.08 -8.42 11.56
N PRO A 10 4.44 -9.48 11.03
CA PRO A 10 4.44 -9.74 9.60
C PRO A 10 3.97 -8.49 8.84
N ALA A 11 4.69 -8.14 7.77
CA ALA A 11 4.44 -6.92 6.99
C ALA A 11 2.99 -6.82 6.53
N HIS A 12 2.44 -7.93 6.05
CA HIS A 12 1.07 -7.99 5.56
C HIS A 12 0.05 -7.76 6.69
N LEU A 13 0.26 -8.29 7.89
CA LEU A 13 -0.64 -8.06 9.04
C LEU A 13 -0.62 -6.59 9.48
N ALA A 14 0.56 -5.98 9.51
CA ALA A 14 0.68 -4.56 9.83
C ALA A 14 -0.07 -3.70 8.80
N VAL A 15 0.14 -3.96 7.51
CA VAL A 15 -0.53 -3.26 6.40
C VAL A 15 -2.04 -3.45 6.45
N LEU A 16 -2.53 -4.68 6.68
CA LEU A 16 -3.96 -4.96 6.80
C LEU A 16 -4.59 -4.17 7.95
N ALA A 17 -3.92 -4.08 9.11
CA ALA A 17 -4.41 -3.27 10.23
C ALA A 17 -4.51 -1.77 9.88
N ILE A 18 -3.57 -1.24 9.09
CA ILE A 18 -3.61 0.16 8.63
C ILE A 18 -4.73 0.39 7.61
N LEU A 19 -4.90 -0.51 6.64
CA LEU A 19 -6.00 -0.46 5.68
C LEU A 19 -7.37 -0.49 6.38
N GLN A 20 -7.47 -1.28 7.46
CA GLN A 20 -8.68 -1.35 8.27
C GLN A 20 -8.97 -0.02 9.00
N LYS A 21 -7.94 0.68 9.50
CA LYS A 21 -8.07 2.02 10.08
C LYS A 21 -8.51 3.04 9.03
N LEU A 22 -7.84 3.06 7.87
CA LEU A 22 -8.17 3.95 6.75
C LEU A 22 -9.63 3.79 6.31
N ARG A 23 -10.17 2.56 6.31
CA ARG A 23 -11.57 2.28 5.98
C ARG A 23 -12.57 2.94 6.93
N GLN A 24 -12.20 3.09 8.20
CA GLN A 24 -13.07 3.63 9.25
C GLN A 24 -13.02 5.16 9.32
N GLU A 25 -12.13 5.80 8.57
CA GLU A 25 -11.99 7.25 8.59
C GLU A 25 -13.20 7.93 7.95
N LYS A 26 -13.73 8.94 8.65
CA LYS A 26 -14.74 9.83 8.10
C LYS A 26 -14.04 10.94 7.34
N ILE A 27 -14.29 11.01 6.05
CA ILE A 27 -13.64 11.96 5.14
C ILE A 27 -14.67 12.99 4.70
N PHE A 28 -14.32 14.26 4.87
CA PHE A 28 -15.18 15.38 4.49
C PHE A 28 -14.36 16.42 3.72
N GLY A 29 -14.78 16.67 2.47
CA GLY A 29 -14.16 17.63 1.57
C GLY A 29 -12.89 17.12 0.88
N SER A 30 -12.59 17.74 -0.26
CA SER A 30 -11.47 17.40 -1.15
C SER A 30 -10.11 17.25 -0.44
N ALA A 31 -9.75 18.14 0.50
CA ALA A 31 -8.45 18.05 1.19
C ALA A 31 -8.29 16.76 2.00
N ALA A 32 -9.38 16.26 2.60
CA ALA A 32 -9.37 15.01 3.35
C ALA A 32 -9.35 13.79 2.41
N VAL A 33 -9.98 13.89 1.23
CA VAL A 33 -9.91 12.88 0.18
C VAL A 33 -8.48 12.74 -0.33
N ASP A 34 -7.81 13.85 -0.64
CA ASP A 34 -6.43 13.84 -1.11
C ASP A 34 -5.48 13.22 -0.08
N ALA A 35 -5.61 13.64 1.19
CA ALA A 35 -4.83 13.08 2.29
C ALA A 35 -5.03 11.56 2.45
N PHE A 36 -6.25 11.07 2.26
CA PHE A 36 -6.54 9.64 2.27
C PHE A 36 -5.81 8.90 1.14
N TYR A 37 -5.88 9.38 -0.11
CA TYR A 37 -5.22 8.71 -1.24
C TYR A 37 -3.69 8.81 -1.17
N VAL A 38 -3.14 9.88 -0.59
CA VAL A 38 -1.71 9.97 -0.27
C VAL A 38 -1.31 8.88 0.72
N ARG A 39 -2.03 8.74 1.85
CA ARG A 39 -1.73 7.74 2.88
C ARG A 39 -1.90 6.31 2.34
N LEU A 40 -2.97 6.06 1.60
CA LEU A 40 -3.23 4.75 1.00
C LEU A 40 -2.12 4.36 0.00
N SER A 41 -1.68 5.32 -0.84
CA SER A 41 -0.55 5.12 -1.75
C SER A 41 0.76 4.86 -1.00
N ASP A 42 1.05 5.58 0.08
CA ASP A 42 2.27 5.38 0.88
C ASP A 42 2.29 3.98 1.51
N VAL A 43 1.16 3.55 2.08
CA VAL A 43 1.02 2.23 2.71
C VAL A 43 1.34 1.10 1.73
N LEU A 44 0.80 1.12 0.51
CA LEU A 44 1.12 0.06 -0.47
C LEU A 44 2.53 0.18 -1.05
N ARG A 45 3.11 1.39 -1.16
CA ARG A 45 4.52 1.55 -1.57
C ARG A 45 5.46 0.95 -0.53
N ARG A 46 5.20 1.19 0.76
CA ARG A 46 6.00 0.58 1.84
C ARG A 46 5.81 -0.93 1.91
N TYR A 47 4.58 -1.41 1.72
CA TYR A 47 4.36 -2.84 1.59
C TYR A 47 5.20 -3.43 0.46
N ALA A 48 5.27 -2.76 -0.69
CA ALA A 48 6.09 -3.23 -1.81
C ALA A 48 7.60 -3.27 -1.48
N LEU A 49 8.09 -2.30 -0.71
CA LEU A 49 9.45 -2.30 -0.18
C LEU A 49 9.72 -3.45 0.76
N TRP A 50 8.88 -3.63 1.77
CA TRP A 50 9.09 -4.68 2.77
C TRP A 50 8.92 -6.08 2.17
N ARG A 51 7.86 -6.29 1.39
CA ARG A 51 7.47 -7.60 0.89
C ARG A 51 8.29 -8.07 -0.31
N PHE A 52 8.67 -7.15 -1.20
CA PHE A 52 9.32 -7.50 -2.46
C PHE A 52 10.70 -6.85 -2.63
N GLY A 53 11.15 -6.03 -1.66
CA GLY A 53 12.42 -5.32 -1.76
C GLY A 53 12.44 -4.19 -2.79
N VAL A 54 11.28 -3.75 -3.28
CA VAL A 54 11.17 -2.70 -4.29
C VAL A 54 11.16 -1.34 -3.63
N SER A 55 12.06 -0.43 -4.01
CA SER A 55 12.17 0.94 -3.49
C SER A 55 11.01 1.87 -3.88
N ALA A 56 9.78 1.36 -3.90
CA ALA A 56 8.57 2.04 -4.31
C ALA A 56 8.28 3.37 -3.58
N PRO A 57 8.60 3.57 -2.28
CA PRO A 57 8.41 4.87 -1.63
C PRO A 57 9.24 5.99 -2.24
N TYR A 58 10.34 5.65 -2.91
CA TYR A 58 11.31 6.59 -3.50
C TYR A 58 11.20 6.68 -5.02
N GLN A 59 10.18 6.05 -5.61
CA GLN A 59 9.97 5.99 -7.04
C GLN A 59 8.66 6.69 -7.42
N THR A 60 8.65 7.34 -8.57
CA THR A 60 7.41 7.72 -9.24
C THR A 60 6.60 6.47 -9.63
N THR A 61 5.33 6.65 -9.97
CA THR A 61 4.48 5.54 -10.46
C THR A 61 5.08 4.87 -11.69
N GLU A 62 5.57 5.64 -12.66
CA GLU A 62 6.19 5.09 -13.88
C GLU A 62 7.47 4.30 -13.58
N GLU A 63 8.35 4.82 -12.72
CA GLU A 63 9.59 4.14 -12.32
C GLU A 63 9.31 2.83 -11.57
N LEU A 64 8.29 2.83 -10.70
CA LEU A 64 7.83 1.63 -10.00
C LEU A 64 7.38 0.56 -11.01
N LEU A 65 6.52 0.94 -11.96
CA LEU A 65 6.02 0.00 -12.97
C LEU A 65 7.15 -0.54 -13.86
N ALA A 66 8.08 0.31 -14.29
CA ALA A 66 9.25 -0.12 -15.06
C ALA A 66 10.14 -1.10 -14.27
N THR A 67 10.30 -0.85 -12.96
CA THR A 67 11.04 -1.76 -12.06
C THR A 67 10.36 -3.12 -11.96
N ILE A 68 9.03 -3.14 -11.79
CA ILE A 68 8.26 -4.38 -11.68
C ILE A 68 8.31 -5.19 -12.98
N VAL A 69 8.13 -4.53 -14.14
CA VAL A 69 8.21 -5.17 -15.47
C VAL A 69 9.57 -5.83 -15.70
N SER A 70 10.63 -5.19 -15.22
CA SER A 70 12.00 -5.69 -15.37
C SER A 70 12.35 -6.79 -14.35
N SER A 71 11.53 -6.96 -13.31
CA SER A 71 11.71 -7.97 -12.27
C SER A 71 11.04 -9.30 -12.63
N LYS A 72 11.62 -10.41 -12.17
CA LYS A 72 10.95 -11.72 -12.17
C LYS A 72 10.52 -12.01 -10.74
N GLY A 73 9.23 -12.16 -10.49
CA GLY A 73 8.71 -12.47 -9.16
C GLY A 73 7.22 -12.22 -8.99
N ILE A 74 6.70 -12.53 -7.81
CA ILE A 74 5.27 -12.45 -7.44
C ILE A 74 4.68 -11.07 -7.77
N LEU A 75 5.41 -9.98 -7.53
CA LEU A 75 4.91 -8.63 -7.81
C LEU A 75 4.64 -8.39 -9.31
N ALA A 76 5.39 -9.02 -10.21
CA ALA A 76 5.18 -8.91 -11.65
C ALA A 76 3.87 -9.58 -12.09
N GLU A 77 3.44 -10.64 -11.40
CA GLU A 77 2.13 -11.29 -11.63
C GLU A 77 0.96 -10.35 -11.28
N HIS A 78 1.21 -9.36 -10.43
CA HIS A 78 0.23 -8.36 -10.00
C HIS A 78 0.41 -7.00 -10.68
N LEU A 79 1.25 -6.87 -11.71
CA LEU A 79 1.56 -5.60 -12.38
C LEU A 79 0.30 -4.84 -12.84
N SER A 80 -0.71 -5.54 -13.37
CA SER A 80 -1.95 -4.91 -13.84
C SER A 80 -2.71 -4.23 -12.70
N PHE A 81 -2.76 -4.85 -11.52
CA PHE A 81 -3.34 -4.26 -10.32
C PHE A 81 -2.51 -3.06 -9.87
N VAL A 82 -1.20 -3.23 -9.72
CA VAL A 82 -0.28 -2.19 -9.23
C VAL A 82 -0.37 -0.92 -10.09
N GLY A 83 -0.37 -1.06 -11.42
CA GLY A 83 -0.51 0.06 -12.34
C GLY A 83 -1.85 0.78 -12.19
N LYS A 84 -2.97 0.04 -12.26
CA LYS A 84 -4.31 0.62 -12.09
C LYS A 84 -4.44 1.35 -10.76
N PHE A 85 -3.92 0.76 -9.69
CA PHE A 85 -4.00 1.30 -8.35
C PHE A 85 -3.24 2.63 -8.22
N PHE A 86 -1.95 2.66 -8.58
CA PHE A 86 -1.15 3.88 -8.40
C PHE A 86 -1.57 5.00 -9.36
N HIS A 87 -1.98 4.68 -10.59
CA HIS A 87 -2.55 5.70 -11.47
C HIS A 87 -3.87 6.27 -10.94
N HIS A 88 -4.72 5.45 -10.33
CA HIS A 88 -5.94 5.95 -9.70
C HIS A 88 -5.62 6.87 -8.51
N CYS A 89 -4.65 6.50 -7.67
CA CYS A 89 -4.18 7.36 -6.59
C CYS A 89 -3.69 8.72 -7.11
N ASP A 90 -2.89 8.72 -8.17
CA ASP A 90 -2.36 9.96 -8.75
C ASP A 90 -3.46 10.79 -9.42
N ALA A 91 -4.39 10.16 -10.13
CA ALA A 91 -5.53 10.85 -10.72
C ALA A 91 -6.37 11.58 -9.66
N VAL A 92 -6.67 10.97 -8.51
CA VAL A 92 -7.44 11.63 -7.46
C VAL A 92 -6.67 12.83 -6.88
N LYS A 93 -5.38 12.64 -6.55
CA LYS A 93 -4.51 13.71 -6.01
C LYS A 93 -4.40 14.93 -6.94
N PHE A 94 -4.50 14.74 -8.25
CA PHE A 94 -4.28 15.80 -9.23
C PHE A 94 -5.56 16.33 -9.90
N ALA A 95 -6.65 15.56 -9.92
CA ALA A 95 -7.87 15.90 -10.68
C ALA A 95 -8.96 16.60 -9.86
N GLN A 96 -8.72 16.94 -8.58
CA GLN A 96 -9.74 17.45 -7.64
C GLN A 96 -11.01 16.59 -7.67
N HIS A 97 -10.84 15.28 -7.89
CA HIS A 97 -11.95 14.36 -7.96
C HIS A 97 -12.31 13.94 -6.54
N GLU A 98 -13.61 13.89 -6.23
CA GLU A 98 -14.11 13.40 -4.94
C GLU A 98 -14.81 12.06 -5.16
N PRO A 99 -14.08 10.92 -5.07
CA PRO A 99 -14.69 9.61 -5.18
C PRO A 99 -15.73 9.41 -4.09
N SER A 100 -16.84 8.76 -4.44
CA SER A 100 -17.85 8.38 -3.45
C SER A 100 -17.27 7.40 -2.43
N ASP A 101 -17.89 7.32 -1.26
CA ASP A 101 -17.51 6.34 -0.22
C ASP A 101 -17.51 4.90 -0.76
N LEU A 102 -18.42 4.57 -1.69
CA LEU A 102 -18.45 3.26 -2.35
C LEU A 102 -17.18 3.00 -3.17
N VAL A 103 -16.77 3.98 -3.99
CA VAL A 103 -15.53 3.86 -4.79
C VAL A 103 -14.32 3.73 -3.88
N ARG A 104 -14.27 4.55 -2.82
CA ARG A 104 -13.19 4.49 -1.82
C ARG A 104 -13.11 3.12 -1.15
N ASN A 105 -14.24 2.59 -0.69
CA ASN A 105 -14.29 1.30 -0.01
C ASN A 105 -13.88 0.14 -0.92
N ASN A 106 -14.36 0.12 -2.18
CA ASN A 106 -13.95 -0.86 -3.17
C ASN A 106 -12.43 -0.80 -3.40
N PHE A 107 -11.87 0.40 -3.45
CA PHE A 107 -10.44 0.59 -3.66
C PHE A 107 -9.59 0.07 -2.48
N ILE A 108 -10.08 0.22 -1.24
CA ILE A 108 -9.48 -0.44 -0.07
C ILE A 108 -9.62 -1.96 -0.18
N ASP A 109 -10.76 -2.49 -0.64
CA ASP A 109 -10.96 -3.93 -0.80
C ASP A 109 -9.97 -4.54 -1.79
N GLU A 110 -9.68 -3.83 -2.89
CA GLU A 110 -8.64 -4.24 -3.84
C GLU A 110 -7.24 -4.26 -3.19
N ALA A 111 -6.90 -3.23 -2.40
CA ALA A 111 -5.65 -3.19 -1.65
C ALA A 111 -5.54 -4.34 -0.63
N VAL A 112 -6.61 -4.61 0.11
CA VAL A 112 -6.68 -5.73 1.07
C VAL A 112 -6.51 -7.07 0.36
N SER A 113 -7.17 -7.25 -0.78
CA SER A 113 -7.03 -8.47 -1.60
C SER A 113 -5.58 -8.65 -2.04
N PHE A 114 -4.94 -7.62 -2.60
CA PHE A 114 -3.54 -7.66 -3.02
C PHE A 114 -2.60 -8.04 -1.86
N VAL A 115 -2.75 -7.41 -0.69
CA VAL A 115 -1.91 -7.71 0.48
C VAL A 115 -2.14 -9.13 0.99
N THR A 116 -3.38 -9.61 0.95
CA THR A 116 -3.75 -10.96 1.41
C THR A 116 -3.20 -12.04 0.47
N VAL A 117 -3.37 -11.90 -0.85
CA VAL A 117 -2.90 -12.91 -1.82
C VAL A 117 -1.38 -12.95 -1.91
N THR A 118 -0.71 -11.86 -1.54
CA THR A 118 0.76 -11.78 -1.53
C THR A 118 1.35 -11.93 -0.13
N ALA A 119 0.54 -12.30 0.88
CA ALA A 119 0.99 -12.41 2.26
C ALA A 119 2.17 -13.37 2.42
N ASP A 120 3.06 -13.03 3.35
CA ASP A 120 4.21 -13.83 3.72
C ASP A 120 4.51 -13.61 5.20
N ASP A 121 4.38 -14.67 6.00
CA ASP A 121 4.63 -14.66 7.43
C ASP A 121 6.12 -14.55 7.78
N GLN A 122 7.02 -14.77 6.80
CA GLN A 122 8.47 -14.67 7.03
C GLN A 122 9.00 -13.24 6.86
N VAL A 123 8.23 -12.36 6.22
CA VAL A 123 8.60 -10.95 6.06
C VAL A 123 8.14 -10.18 7.30
N MET A 124 9.04 -10.05 8.27
CA MET A 124 8.82 -9.29 9.49
C MET A 124 9.26 -7.84 9.31
N ILE A 125 8.47 -6.89 9.84
CA ILE A 125 8.86 -5.48 9.93
C ILE A 125 9.10 -5.09 11.38
N PRO A 126 10.03 -4.16 11.68
CA PRO A 126 10.20 -3.64 13.03
C PRO A 126 8.90 -3.10 13.62
N ALA A 127 8.67 -3.32 14.92
CA ALA A 127 7.44 -2.88 15.60
C ALA A 127 7.21 -1.35 15.53
N GLU A 128 8.28 -0.58 15.34
CA GLU A 128 8.24 0.88 15.20
C GLU A 128 7.83 1.33 13.78
N GLU A 129 8.11 0.52 12.75
CA GLU A 129 7.69 0.79 11.37
C GLU A 129 6.22 0.42 11.11
N GLY A 130 5.66 -0.51 11.88
CA GLY A 130 4.24 -0.89 11.78
C GLY A 130 3.26 0.14 12.37
N LYS A 131 3.76 1.19 13.04
CA LYS A 131 2.99 2.29 13.62
C LYS A 131 3.13 3.53 12.73
N PHE A 132 2.52 3.54 11.56
CA PHE A 132 2.41 4.81 10.83
C PHE A 132 1.49 5.77 11.60
N SER A 133 2.04 6.93 11.93
CA SER A 133 1.35 8.07 12.54
C SER A 133 0.20 8.57 11.69
#